data_AF-A0A8J6W650-F1
#
_entry.id   AF-A0A8J6W650-F1
#
_cell.length_a   1.000
_cell.length_b   1.000
_cell.length_c   1.000
_cell.angle_alpha   90.00
_cell.angle_beta   90.00
_cell.angle_gamma   90.00
#
_symmetry.space_group_name_H-M   'P 1'
#
loop_
_entity.id
_entity.type
_entity.pdbx_description
1 polymer ?
#
loop_
_entity_poly.entity_id
_entity_poly.type
_entity_poly.pdbx_seq_one_letter_code
_entity_poly.pdbx_strand_id
1 'polypeptide(L)'
;MAQLTLAYLQEQITKLEAEQKKLAAQQEWMERIFQVHGISGPWVSPQNAADLLCIDRRGVMQHVRRAERFRELGRDCECQYGVHYRQIPRVKDEPSERATWQIHVTEFEKLISIPQDNLRTG
;
A
#
# COMPACT_ATOMS: atom_id res chain seq x y z
N MET A 1 -12.57 -20.53 44.26
CA MET A 1 -13.06 -19.76 43.09
C MET A 1 -12.04 -18.72 42.64
N ALA A 2 -11.67 -17.71 43.45
CA ALA A 2 -10.75 -16.63 43.02
C ALA A 2 -9.33 -17.08 42.56
N GLN A 3 -8.75 -18.11 43.19
CA GLN A 3 -7.43 -18.64 42.79
C GLN A 3 -7.45 -19.37 41.43
N LEU A 4 -8.57 -20.00 41.07
CA LEU A 4 -8.72 -20.68 39.77
C LEU A 4 -8.88 -19.65 38.64
N THR A 5 -9.55 -18.53 38.90
CA THR A 5 -9.64 -17.40 37.96
C THR A 5 -8.30 -16.69 37.77
N LEU A 6 -7.50 -16.54 38.83
CA LEU A 6 -6.16 -15.96 38.73
C LEU A 6 -5.19 -16.80 37.89
N ALA A 7 -5.15 -18.11 38.12
CA ALA A 7 -4.32 -19.03 37.35
C ALA A 7 -4.71 -19.04 35.86
N TYR A 8 -6.01 -19.06 35.58
CA TYR A 8 -6.52 -18.99 34.21
C TYR A 8 -6.12 -17.68 33.51
N LEU A 9 -6.23 -16.54 34.18
CA LEU A 9 -5.84 -15.25 33.61
C LEU A 9 -4.33 -15.16 33.35
N GLN A 10 -3.50 -15.72 34.24
CA GLN A 10 -2.04 -15.77 34.03
C GLN A 10 -1.66 -16.64 32.84
N GLU A 11 -2.33 -17.78 32.65
CA GLU A 11 -2.16 -18.63 31.48
C GLU A 11 -2.52 -17.87 30.18
N GLN A 12 -3.63 -17.15 30.17
CA GLN A 12 -4.04 -16.34 29.01
C GLN A 12 -3.04 -15.22 28.70
N ILE A 13 -2.53 -14.52 29.71
CA ILE A 13 -1.51 -13.47 29.52
C ILE A 13 -0.26 -14.08 28.89
N THR A 14 0.22 -15.20 29.42
CA THR A 14 1.44 -15.84 28.93
C THR A 14 1.28 -16.30 27.47
N LYS A 15 0.11 -16.82 27.13
CA LYS A 15 -0.23 -17.22 25.76
C LYS A 15 -0.25 -16.03 24.80
N LEU A 16 -0.92 -14.94 25.19
CA LEU A 16 -0.99 -13.72 24.39
C LEU A 16 0.38 -13.07 24.20
N GLU A 17 1.22 -13.06 25.23
CA GLU A 17 2.60 -12.57 25.12
C GLU A 17 3.44 -13.41 24.15
N ALA A 18 3.26 -14.73 24.15
CA ALA A 18 3.93 -15.62 23.20
C ALA A 18 3.47 -15.38 21.75
N GLU A 19 2.16 -15.21 21.55
CA GLU A 19 1.59 -14.87 20.24
C GLU A 19 2.06 -13.50 19.76
N GLN A 20 2.11 -12.50 20.65
CA GLN A 20 2.59 -11.16 20.31
C GLN A 20 4.06 -11.17 19.90
N LYS A 21 4.93 -11.90 20.62
CA LYS A 21 6.34 -12.06 20.25
C LYS A 21 6.51 -12.72 18.89
N LYS A 22 5.70 -13.74 18.59
CA LYS A 22 5.72 -14.41 17.28
C LYS A 22 5.31 -13.45 16.17
N LEU A 23 4.23 -12.70 16.36
CA LEU A 23 3.75 -11.73 15.37
C LEU A 23 4.77 -10.60 15.14
N ALA A 24 5.38 -10.09 16.21
CA ALA A 24 6.42 -9.07 16.11
C ALA A 24 7.63 -9.56 15.29
N ALA A 25 8.09 -10.79 15.53
CA ALA A 25 9.19 -11.38 14.75
C ALA A 25 8.82 -11.57 13.27
N GLN A 26 7.57 -11.96 12.98
CA GLN A 26 7.08 -12.07 11.60
C GLN A 26 7.02 -10.71 10.89
N GLN A 27 6.55 -9.68 11.60
CA GLN A 27 6.53 -8.31 11.08
C GLN A 27 7.94 -7.80 10.77
N GLU A 28 8.88 -7.97 11.70
CA GLU A 28 10.27 -7.56 11.49
C GLU A 28 10.89 -8.27 10.27
N TRP A 29 10.62 -9.57 10.11
CA TRP A 29 11.08 -10.32 8.94
C TRP A 29 10.49 -9.79 7.62
N MET A 30 9.18 -9.50 7.59
CA MET A 30 8.53 -8.90 6.43
C MET A 30 9.10 -7.51 6.10
N GLU A 31 9.31 -6.67 7.11
CA GLU A 31 9.89 -5.33 6.94
C GLU A 31 11.29 -5.42 6.33
N ARG A 32 12.13 -6.36 6.79
CA ARG A 32 13.46 -6.58 6.20
C ARG A 32 13.38 -7.00 4.74
N ILE A 33 12.44 -7.88 4.37
CA ILE A 33 12.22 -8.27 2.97
C ILE A 33 11.79 -7.05 2.14
N PHE A 34 10.85 -6.26 2.65
CA PHE A 34 10.39 -5.05 1.96
C PHE A 34 11.53 -4.05 1.77
N GLN A 35 12.40 -3.86 2.77
CA GLN A 35 13.59 -3.02 2.64
C GLN A 35 14.55 -3.52 1.55
N VAL A 36 14.79 -4.83 1.46
CA VAL A 36 15.60 -5.43 0.38
C VAL A 36 15.01 -5.12 -1.00
N HIS A 37 13.69 -5.04 -1.12
CA HIS A 37 12.98 -4.65 -2.34
C HIS A 37 12.76 -3.14 -2.49
N GLY A 38 13.38 -2.31 -1.63
CA GLY A 38 13.24 -0.85 -1.67
C GLY A 38 11.84 -0.33 -1.32
N ILE A 39 11.02 -1.16 -0.68
CA ILE A 39 9.67 -0.83 -0.22
C ILE A 39 9.80 -0.27 1.19
N SER A 40 9.60 1.05 1.33
CA SER A 40 9.58 1.74 2.63
C SER A 40 8.22 2.41 2.81
N GLY A 41 7.33 1.74 3.53
CA GLY A 41 5.95 2.18 3.74
C GLY A 41 5.00 1.89 2.57
N PRO A 42 3.77 2.42 2.60
CA PRO A 42 2.73 2.08 1.63
C PRO A 42 2.92 2.71 0.25
N TRP A 43 3.86 3.66 0.13
CA TRP A 43 4.14 4.42 -1.08
C TRP A 43 5.31 3.81 -1.85
N VAL A 44 5.04 3.21 -3.00
CA VAL A 44 6.04 2.49 -3.80
C VAL A 44 6.07 2.97 -5.24
N SER A 45 7.10 2.60 -5.99
CA SER A 45 7.17 2.91 -7.42
C SER A 45 6.02 2.25 -8.20
N PRO A 46 5.63 2.75 -9.40
CA PRO A 46 4.58 2.11 -10.19
C PRO A 46 4.92 0.68 -10.61
N GLN A 47 6.20 0.32 -10.68
CA GLN A 47 6.62 -1.07 -10.94
C GLN A 47 6.38 -1.94 -9.71
N ASN A 48 6.85 -1.52 -8.54
CA ASN A 48 6.65 -2.30 -7.31
C ASN A 48 5.17 -2.42 -6.94
N ALA A 49 4.36 -1.38 -7.17
CA ALA A 49 2.92 -1.43 -6.97
C ALA A 49 2.27 -2.45 -7.92
N ALA A 50 2.69 -2.48 -9.19
CA ALA A 50 2.23 -3.45 -10.16
C ALA A 50 2.54 -4.88 -9.73
N ASP A 51 3.76 -5.12 -9.26
CA ASP A 51 4.19 -6.43 -8.77
C ASP A 51 3.38 -6.87 -7.53
N LEU A 52 3.16 -5.96 -6.57
CA LEU A 52 2.39 -6.23 -5.34
C LEU A 52 0.90 -6.44 -5.61
N LEU A 53 0.33 -5.71 -6.56
CA LEU A 53 -1.09 -5.77 -6.92
C LEU A 53 -1.38 -6.81 -8.00
N CYS A 54 -0.36 -7.53 -8.49
CA CYS A 54 -0.47 -8.53 -9.56
C CYS A 54 -1.14 -7.99 -10.84
N ILE A 55 -0.82 -6.74 -11.21
CA ILE A 55 -1.30 -6.08 -12.43
C ILE A 55 -0.13 -5.53 -13.24
N ASP A 56 -0.38 -5.21 -14.51
CA ASP A 56 0.65 -4.57 -15.33
C ASP A 56 0.96 -3.14 -14.86
N ARG A 57 2.25 -2.76 -14.87
CA ARG A 57 2.70 -1.37 -14.68
C ARG A 57 1.98 -0.40 -15.62
N ARG A 58 1.64 -0.85 -16.83
CA ARG A 58 0.87 -0.04 -17.79
C ARG A 58 -0.54 0.28 -17.28
N GLY A 59 -1.20 -0.69 -16.63
CA GLY A 59 -2.50 -0.51 -16.00
C GLY A 59 -2.43 0.55 -14.89
N VAL A 60 -1.47 0.41 -13.97
CA VAL A 60 -1.21 1.41 -12.92
C VAL A 60 -1.04 2.82 -13.51
N MET A 61 -0.16 2.95 -14.50
CA MET A 61 0.12 4.25 -15.15
C MET A 61 -1.07 4.81 -15.94
N GLN A 62 -1.97 3.96 -16.44
CA GLN A 62 -3.17 4.41 -17.14
C GLN A 62 -4.13 5.12 -16.18
N HIS A 63 -4.35 4.58 -14.97
CA HIS A 63 -5.15 5.24 -13.94
C HIS A 63 -4.53 6.58 -13.53
N VAL A 64 -3.22 6.61 -13.28
CA VAL A 64 -2.50 7.86 -12.92
C VAL A 64 -2.64 8.92 -14.02
N ARG A 65 -2.41 8.55 -15.29
CA ARG A 65 -2.54 9.49 -16.42
C ARG A 65 -3.97 9.94 -16.66
N ARG A 66 -4.96 9.09 -16.37
CA ARG A 66 -6.38 9.47 -16.41
C ARG A 66 -6.69 10.48 -15.31
N ALA A 67 -6.25 10.20 -14.09
CA ALA A 67 -6.43 11.10 -12.95
C ALA A 67 -5.81 12.48 -13.18
N GLU A 68 -4.57 12.53 -13.69
CA GLU A 68 -3.89 13.79 -13.99
C GLU A 68 -4.64 14.60 -15.06
N ARG A 69 -5.13 13.95 -16.13
CA ARG A 69 -5.98 14.63 -17.14
C ARG A 69 -7.27 15.19 -16.54
N PHE A 70 -7.92 14.44 -15.64
CA PHE A 70 -9.12 14.93 -14.96
C PHE A 70 -8.80 16.11 -14.03
N ARG A 71 -7.67 16.04 -13.31
CA ARG A 71 -7.19 17.12 -12.45
C ARG A 71 -6.89 18.40 -13.23
N GLU A 72 -6.23 18.30 -14.38
CA GLU A 72 -5.96 19.42 -15.29
C GLU A 72 -7.26 20.08 -15.79
N LEU A 73 -8.32 19.29 -15.97
CA LEU A 73 -9.65 19.75 -16.35
C LEU A 73 -10.51 20.22 -15.17
N GLY A 74 -10.01 20.17 -13.93
CA GLY A 74 -10.76 20.50 -12.72
C GLY A 74 -11.92 19.55 -12.42
N ARG A 75 -11.84 18.29 -12.88
CA ARG A 75 -12.88 17.26 -12.70
C ARG A 75 -12.42 16.21 -11.69
N ASP A 76 -13.40 15.64 -10.99
CA ASP A 76 -13.15 14.54 -10.06
C ASP A 76 -12.86 13.23 -10.79
N CYS A 77 -11.91 12.46 -10.26
CA CYS A 77 -11.56 11.12 -10.70
C CYS A 77 -11.51 10.21 -9.48
N GLU A 78 -11.92 8.95 -9.66
CA GLU A 78 -11.81 7.91 -8.62
C GLU A 78 -10.36 7.76 -8.11
N CYS A 79 -9.40 7.86 -9.03
CA CYS A 79 -7.97 7.89 -8.68
C CYS A 79 -7.55 9.33 -8.34
N GLN A 80 -7.19 9.58 -7.09
CA GLN A 80 -6.95 10.91 -6.53
C GLN A 80 -5.48 11.15 -6.16
N TYR A 81 -4.97 12.34 -6.49
CA TYR A 81 -3.62 12.79 -6.11
C TYR A 81 -3.52 12.99 -4.59
N GLY A 82 -2.42 12.54 -3.99
CA GLY A 82 -2.19 12.57 -2.55
C GLY A 82 -2.80 11.39 -1.78
N VAL A 83 -3.79 10.69 -2.36
CA VAL A 83 -4.45 9.52 -1.77
C VAL A 83 -3.97 8.22 -2.42
N HIS A 84 -4.16 8.09 -3.73
CA HIS A 84 -3.85 6.87 -4.47
C HIS A 84 -2.46 6.93 -5.11
N TYR A 85 -2.06 8.12 -5.53
CA TYR A 85 -0.77 8.38 -6.15
C TYR A 85 -0.25 9.76 -5.76
N ARG A 86 1.06 9.94 -5.79
CA ARG A 86 1.72 11.22 -5.56
C ARG A 86 2.97 11.35 -6.41
N GLN A 87 3.48 12.56 -6.52
CA GLN A 87 4.77 12.82 -7.15
C GLN A 87 5.77 13.21 -6.05
N ILE A 88 6.93 12.56 -6.03
CA ILE A 88 8.01 12.98 -5.14
C ILE A 88 8.95 13.93 -5.89
N PRO A 89 9.37 15.04 -5.25
CA PRO A 89 10.41 15.90 -5.79
C PRO A 89 11.70 15.12 -6.00
N ARG A 90 12.41 15.43 -7.08
CA ARG A 90 13.64 14.79 -7.51
C ARG A 90 14.70 14.82 -6.40
N VAL A 91 15.38 13.70 -6.16
CA VAL A 91 16.66 13.72 -5.44
C VAL A 91 17.69 14.33 -6.39
N LYS A 92 18.45 15.33 -5.94
CA LYS A 92 19.27 16.20 -6.79
C LYS A 92 20.39 15.49 -7.57
N ASP A 93 20.63 14.21 -7.33
CA ASP A 93 21.85 13.51 -7.78
C ASP A 93 21.63 12.47 -8.91
N GLU A 94 20.44 12.40 -9.53
CA GLU A 94 20.17 11.43 -10.61
C GLU A 94 19.96 12.08 -12.00
N PRO A 95 20.72 11.68 -13.04
CA PRO A 95 20.76 12.36 -14.34
C PRO A 95 19.50 12.21 -15.21
N SER A 96 18.45 11.51 -14.75
CA SER A 96 17.21 11.34 -15.53
C SER A 96 16.11 12.32 -15.09
N GLU A 97 15.68 13.19 -16.00
CA GLU A 97 14.84 14.39 -15.77
C GLU A 97 13.37 14.14 -15.43
N ARG A 98 12.99 13.00 -14.88
CA ARG A 98 11.57 12.67 -14.69
C ARG A 98 11.21 12.56 -13.22
N ALA A 99 10.25 13.38 -12.81
CA ALA A 99 9.61 13.27 -11.51
C ALA A 99 9.01 11.86 -11.33
N THR A 100 9.37 11.20 -10.24
CA THR A 100 9.02 9.79 -9.99
C THR A 100 7.67 9.71 -9.31
N TRP A 101 6.72 9.03 -9.95
CA TRP A 101 5.43 8.73 -9.35
C TRP A 101 5.59 7.72 -8.21
N GLN A 102 4.81 7.87 -7.15
CA GLN A 102 4.62 6.87 -6.11
C GLN A 102 3.14 6.52 -5.99
N ILE A 103 2.86 5.25 -5.71
CA ILE A 103 1.52 4.69 -5.62
C ILE A 103 1.30 4.19 -4.20
N HIS A 104 0.16 4.52 -3.60
CA HIS A 104 -0.24 3.97 -2.32
C HIS A 104 -0.90 2.61 -2.56
N VAL A 105 -0.20 1.52 -2.26
CA VAL A 105 -0.63 0.15 -2.65
C VAL A 105 -2.04 -0.16 -2.14
N THR A 106 -2.30 0.06 -0.85
CA THR A 106 -3.58 -0.31 -0.22
C THR A 106 -4.77 0.52 -0.72
N GLU A 107 -4.62 1.84 -0.88
CA GLU A 107 -5.70 2.68 -1.43
C GLU A 107 -5.92 2.40 -2.91
N PHE A 108 -4.84 2.15 -3.67
CA PHE A 108 -4.94 1.81 -5.08
C PHE A 108 -5.57 0.42 -5.30
N GLU A 109 -5.34 -0.54 -4.40
CA GLU A 109 -6.00 -1.85 -4.42
C GLU A 109 -7.53 -1.71 -4.32
N LYS A 110 -8.02 -0.83 -3.46
CA LYS A 110 -9.46 -0.56 -3.31
C LYS A 110 -10.07 -0.04 -4.61
N LEU A 111 -9.32 0.74 -5.40
CA LEU A 111 -9.74 1.26 -6.70
C LEU A 111 -9.93 0.12 -7.72
N ILE A 112 -8.94 -0.78 -7.81
CA ILE A 112 -8.92 -1.84 -8.84
C ILE A 112 -9.75 -3.07 -8.46
N SER A 113 -10.05 -3.24 -7.18
CA SER A 113 -10.85 -4.36 -6.65
C SER A 113 -12.37 -4.16 -6.82
N ILE A 114 -12.81 -3.00 -7.32
CA ILE A 114 -14.20 -2.77 -7.71
C ILE A 114 -14.44 -3.60 -8.99
N PRO A 115 -15.41 -4.54 -9.00
CA PRO A 115 -15.71 -5.34 -10.19
C PRO A 115 -15.98 -4.43 -11.40
N GLN A 116 -15.35 -4.74 -12.54
CA GLN A 116 -15.48 -3.96 -13.78
C GLN A 116 -16.93 -3.93 -14.34
N ASP A 117 -17.88 -4.64 -13.73
CA ASP A 117 -19.29 -4.64 -14.11
C ASP A 117 -20.01 -3.30 -13.90
N ASN A 118 -19.45 -2.37 -13.11
CA ASN A 118 -20.04 -1.05 -12.90
C ASN A 118 -19.53 0.05 -13.86
N LEU A 119 -18.65 -0.26 -14.81
CA LEU A 119 -18.08 0.73 -15.76
C LEU A 119 -18.77 0.77 -17.13
N ARG A 120 -19.95 0.15 -17.28
CA ARG A 120 -20.80 0.27 -18.46
C ARG A 120 -22.21 0.67 -18.09
N THR A 121 -22.46 1.98 -18.04
CA THR A 121 -23.56 2.69 -18.75
C THR A 121 -23.62 4.14 -18.27
N GLY A 122 -23.48 5.08 -19.19
CA GLY A 122 -23.57 6.53 -18.97
C GLY A 122 -22.84 7.30 -20.05
#